data_AF-A0A2D5B087-F1
#
_entry.id   AF-A0A2D5B087-F1
#
_cell.length_a   1.000
_cell.length_b   1.000
_cell.length_c   1.000
_cell.angle_alpha   90.00
_cell.angle_beta   90.00
_cell.angle_gamma   90.00
#
_symmetry.space_group_name_H-M   'P 1'
#
loop_
_entity.id
_entity.type
_entity.pdbx_description
1 polymer ?
#
loop_
_entity_poly.entity_id
_entity_poly.type
_entity_poly.pdbx_seq_one_letter_code
_entity_poly.pdbx_strand_id
1 'polypeptide(L)'
;MSGNPKDRPAEAEDPFQMFAGGVAGDSALMLDCLVEEYSRMGYGADEILELFESPEFLATHALRGLFGAEATRDRVHAVLSRCRVLRVRTSALPPENPFPCRGS
;
A
#
# COMPACT_ATOMS: atom_id res chain seq x y z
N MET A 1 -6.36 -21.82 28.44
CA MET A 1 -6.83 -21.11 27.23
C MET A 1 -5.93 -19.91 27.03
N SER A 2 -5.38 -19.73 25.83
CA SER A 2 -4.54 -18.58 25.47
C SER A 2 -5.33 -17.29 25.72
N GLY A 3 -4.86 -16.42 26.61
CA GLY A 3 -5.47 -15.11 26.88
C GLY A 3 -5.28 -14.09 25.75
N ASN A 4 -5.07 -14.57 24.51
CA ASN A 4 -4.83 -13.72 23.36
C ASN A 4 -6.18 -13.17 22.84
N PRO A 5 -6.35 -11.84 22.75
CA PRO A 5 -7.61 -11.22 22.33
C PRO A 5 -8.13 -11.68 20.96
N LYS A 6 -7.26 -12.17 20.08
CA LYS A 6 -7.65 -12.67 18.75
C LYS A 6 -8.43 -14.00 18.77
N ASP A 7 -8.31 -14.75 19.87
CA ASP A 7 -8.85 -16.12 20.00
C ASP A 7 -10.20 -16.12 20.74
N ARG A 8 -10.68 -14.96 21.23
CA ARG A 8 -12.00 -14.83 21.85
C ARG A 8 -13.07 -14.40 20.84
N PRO A 9 -14.35 -14.75 21.05
CA PRO A 9 -15.45 -14.22 20.26
C PRO A 9 -15.46 -12.69 20.29
N ALA A 10 -15.90 -12.09 19.18
CA ALA A 10 -16.15 -10.66 19.13
C ALA A 10 -17.43 -10.34 19.90
N GLU A 11 -17.34 -9.37 20.80
CA GLU A 11 -18.41 -8.89 21.66
C GLU A 11 -18.97 -7.57 21.11
N ALA A 12 -20.17 -7.18 21.56
CA ALA A 12 -20.84 -5.97 21.07
C ALA A 12 -20.07 -4.68 21.42
N GLU A 13 -19.27 -4.71 22.47
CA GLU A 13 -18.45 -3.59 22.94
C GLU A 13 -17.09 -3.51 22.23
N ASP A 14 -16.76 -4.50 21.38
CA ASP A 14 -15.48 -4.50 20.69
C ASP A 14 -15.42 -3.36 19.67
N PRO A 15 -14.31 -2.58 19.66
CA PRO A 15 -14.19 -1.46 18.74
C PRO A 15 -13.98 -1.99 17.32
N PHE A 16 -15.07 -2.08 16.56
CA PHE A 16 -15.03 -2.30 15.11
C PHE A 16 -14.69 -1.03 14.33
N GLN A 17 -14.62 0.12 15.01
CA GLN A 17 -14.23 1.38 14.42
C GLN A 17 -12.71 1.53 14.45
N MET A 18 -12.12 1.74 13.26
CA MET A 18 -10.71 2.04 13.12
C MET A 18 -10.47 3.52 13.44
N PHE A 19 -9.60 3.79 14.42
CA PHE A 19 -9.13 5.13 14.75
C PHE A 19 -7.72 5.33 14.23
N ALA A 20 -7.49 6.44 13.54
CA ALA A 20 -6.16 6.89 13.16
C ALA A 20 -5.82 8.15 13.95
N GLY A 21 -4.60 8.23 14.47
CA GLY A 21 -4.09 9.39 15.18
C GLY A 21 -2.68 9.73 14.70
N GLY A 22 -2.38 11.01 14.60
CA GLY A 22 -1.02 11.47 14.34
C GLY A 22 -0.10 11.14 15.53
N VAL A 23 1.10 10.66 15.23
CA VAL A 23 2.18 10.50 16.22
C VAL A 23 3.31 11.47 15.87
N ALA A 24 4.11 11.85 16.85
CA ALA A 24 5.28 12.69 16.60
C ALA A 24 6.27 11.95 15.68
N GLY A 25 6.71 12.61 14.62
CA GLY A 25 7.62 12.03 13.63
C GLY A 25 7.89 12.98 12.46
N ASP A 26 8.72 12.53 11.53
CA ASP A 26 9.02 13.27 10.31
C ASP A 26 8.03 12.90 9.19
N SER A 27 7.08 13.79 8.93
CA SER A 27 6.07 13.61 7.89
C SER A 27 6.66 13.59 6.48
N ALA A 28 7.79 14.24 6.24
CA ALA A 28 8.44 14.22 4.92
C ALA A 28 9.09 12.84 4.68
N LEU A 29 9.69 12.26 5.71
CA LEU A 29 10.18 10.88 5.66
C LEU A 29 9.02 9.90 5.47
N MET A 30 7.88 10.10 6.14
CA MET A 30 6.70 9.25 5.97
C MET A 30 6.18 9.27 4.52
N LEU A 31 6.13 10.46 3.90
CA LEU A 31 5.76 10.61 2.49
C LEU A 31 6.72 9.82 1.60
N ASP A 32 8.03 9.96 1.79
CA ASP A 32 9.04 9.21 1.03
C ASP A 32 8.83 7.70 1.16
N CYS A 33 8.61 7.20 2.39
CA CYS A 33 8.37 5.78 2.65
C CYS A 33 7.12 5.25 1.94
N LEU A 34 6.01 6.00 1.96
CA LEU A 34 4.77 5.59 1.28
C LEU A 34 4.96 5.51 -0.24
N VAL A 35 5.63 6.50 -0.83
CA VAL A 35 5.92 6.49 -2.27
C VAL A 35 6.80 5.30 -2.65
N GLU A 36 7.82 4.98 -1.84
CA GLU A 36 8.65 3.79 -2.04
C GLU A 36 7.87 2.48 -1.90
N GLU A 37 6.95 2.39 -0.94
CA GLU A 37 6.12 1.21 -0.72
C GLU A 37 5.23 0.95 -1.94
N TYR A 38 4.49 1.97 -2.41
CA TYR A 38 3.65 1.84 -3.60
C TYR A 38 4.45 1.56 -4.87
N SER A 39 5.65 2.15 -5.03
CA SER A 39 6.48 1.87 -6.19
C SER A 39 6.97 0.41 -6.22
N ARG A 40 7.21 -0.20 -5.04
CA ARG A 40 7.52 -1.63 -4.91
C ARG A 40 6.32 -2.52 -5.20
N MET A 41 5.10 -2.02 -5.07
CA MET A 41 3.88 -2.70 -5.50
C MET A 41 3.60 -2.53 -7.01
N GLY A 42 4.39 -1.71 -7.71
CA GLY A 42 4.29 -1.51 -9.15
C GLY A 42 3.53 -0.25 -9.58
N TYR A 43 3.16 0.62 -8.64
CA TYR A 43 2.44 1.86 -8.93
C TYR A 43 3.41 2.92 -9.49
N GLY A 44 2.99 3.60 -10.55
CA GLY A 44 3.65 4.75 -11.16
C GLY A 44 3.27 6.08 -10.51
N ALA A 45 3.83 7.18 -11.02
CA ALA A 45 3.61 8.51 -10.46
C ALA A 45 2.12 8.90 -10.44
N ASP A 46 1.41 8.68 -11.55
CA ASP A 46 0.00 9.08 -11.66
C ASP A 46 -0.88 8.29 -10.69
N GLU A 47 -0.72 6.97 -10.64
CA GLU A 47 -1.45 6.08 -9.72
C GLU A 47 -1.15 6.44 -8.26
N ILE A 48 0.10 6.78 -7.93
CA ILE A 48 0.46 7.23 -6.58
C ILE A 48 -0.20 8.58 -6.26
N LEU A 49 -0.19 9.54 -7.19
CA LEU A 49 -0.79 10.86 -6.96
C LEU A 49 -2.31 10.77 -6.76
N GLU A 50 -3.00 9.86 -7.43
CA GLU A 50 -4.42 9.58 -7.19
C GLU A 50 -4.70 9.18 -5.73
N LEU A 51 -3.80 8.42 -5.09
CA LEU A 51 -3.91 8.07 -3.67
C LEU A 51 -3.77 9.31 -2.75
N PHE A 52 -2.98 10.31 -3.14
CA PHE A 52 -2.84 11.54 -2.37
C PHE A 52 -4.04 12.48 -2.55
N GLU A 53 -4.76 12.39 -3.68
CA GLU A 53 -5.98 13.16 -3.93
C GLU A 53 -7.21 12.58 -3.23
N SER A 54 -7.27 11.25 -3.05
CA SER A 54 -8.44 10.57 -2.50
C SER A 54 -8.55 10.70 -0.97
N PRO A 55 -9.65 11.28 -0.42
CA PRO A 55 -9.86 11.42 1.01
C PRO A 55 -10.04 10.09 1.76
N GLU A 56 -10.34 9.00 1.05
CA GLU A 56 -10.45 7.66 1.59
C GLU A 56 -9.08 7.11 2.04
N PHE A 57 -7.99 7.58 1.43
CA PHE A 57 -6.63 7.25 1.84
C PHE A 57 -6.10 8.30 2.83
N LEU A 58 -6.57 8.19 4.08
CA LEU A 58 -6.35 9.18 5.14
C LEU A 58 -4.90 9.63 5.30
N ALA A 59 -3.92 8.71 5.25
CA ALA A 59 -2.51 9.03 5.46
C ALA A 59 -1.93 9.87 4.31
N THR A 60 -2.08 9.41 3.06
CA THR A 60 -1.59 10.13 1.88
C THR A 60 -2.32 11.45 1.69
N HIS A 61 -3.64 11.46 1.89
CA HIS A 61 -4.45 12.68 1.80
C HIS A 61 -4.07 13.73 2.85
N ALA A 62 -3.83 13.31 4.10
CA ALA A 62 -3.36 14.21 5.15
C ALA A 62 -1.97 14.78 4.83
N LEU A 63 -1.05 13.97 4.29
CA LEU A 63 0.28 14.43 3.86
C LEU A 63 0.17 15.43 2.70
N ARG A 64 -0.73 15.20 1.73
CA ARG A 64 -1.03 16.18 0.68
C ARG A 64 -1.53 17.49 1.26
N GLY A 65 -2.45 17.44 2.23
CA GLY A 65 -2.95 18.63 2.91
C GLY A 65 -1.86 19.38 3.67
N LEU A 66 -0.91 18.66 4.27
CA LEU A 66 0.20 19.22 5.02
C LEU A 66 1.24 19.93 4.12
N PHE A 67 1.60 19.31 3.00
CA PHE A 67 2.66 19.82 2.13
C PHE A 67 2.15 20.68 0.97
N GLY A 68 0.89 20.51 0.59
CA GLY A 68 0.30 21.10 -0.60
C GLY A 68 0.51 20.25 -1.85
N ALA A 69 -0.42 20.34 -2.80
CA ALA A 69 -0.49 19.47 -3.97
C ALA A 69 0.78 19.52 -4.84
N GLU A 70 1.31 20.71 -5.10
CA GLU A 70 2.51 20.90 -5.93
C GLU A 70 3.76 20.28 -5.27
N ALA A 71 3.99 20.58 -3.99
CA ALA A 71 5.12 20.02 -3.25
C ALA A 71 5.03 18.49 -3.12
N THR A 72 3.82 17.96 -2.90
CA THR A 72 3.58 16.51 -2.91
C THR A 72 3.93 15.91 -4.27
N ARG A 73 3.49 16.53 -5.37
CA ARG A 73 3.79 16.07 -6.73
C ARG A 73 5.29 16.04 -7.00
N ASP A 74 5.98 17.14 -6.71
CA ASP A 74 7.43 17.24 -6.90
C ASP A 74 8.16 16.17 -6.08
N ARG A 75 7.69 15.93 -4.85
CA ARG A 75 8.29 14.93 -3.98
C ARG A 75 8.08 13.50 -4.48
N VAL A 76 6.88 13.17 -4.97
CA VAL A 76 6.61 11.87 -5.60
C VAL A 76 7.56 11.63 -6.77
N HIS A 77 7.72 12.61 -7.67
CA HIS A 77 8.64 12.49 -8.79
C HIS A 77 10.11 12.38 -8.34
N ALA A 78 10.50 13.15 -7.32
CA ALA A 78 11.85 13.09 -6.75
C ALA A 78 12.16 11.71 -6.18
N VAL A 79 11.26 11.11 -5.40
CA VAL A 79 11.44 9.76 -4.84
C VAL A 79 11.54 8.72 -5.97
N LEU A 80 10.59 8.73 -6.91
CA LEU A 80 10.56 7.77 -8.02
C LEU A 80 11.77 7.88 -8.95
N SER A 81 12.36 9.07 -9.07
CA SER A 81 13.61 9.25 -9.83
C SER A 81 14.78 8.45 -9.24
N ARG A 82 14.77 8.24 -7.91
CA ARG A 82 15.81 7.52 -7.16
C ARG A 82 15.54 6.02 -7.10
N CYS A 83 14.32 5.61 -6.76
CA CYS A 83 14.00 4.20 -6.47
C CYS A 83 13.39 3.44 -7.67
N ARG A 84 12.82 4.15 -8.65
CA ARG A 84 12.06 3.59 -9.78
C ARG A 84 10.84 2.77 -9.32
N VAL A 85 10.15 2.15 -10.28
CA VAL A 85 8.95 1.33 -10.08
C VAL A 85 9.30 -0.13 -10.33
N LEU A 86 8.94 -1.01 -9.39
CA LEU A 86 9.16 -2.45 -9.57
C LEU A 86 8.22 -2.98 -10.65
N ARG A 87 8.78 -3.64 -11.67
CA ARG A 87 8.01 -4.31 -12.72
C ARG A 87 8.29 -5.80 -12.67
N VAL A 88 7.23 -6.59 -12.49
CA VAL A 88 7.30 -8.04 -12.41
C VAL A 88 6.69 -8.65 -13.67
N ARG A 89 7.38 -9.63 -14.26
CA ARG A 89 6.86 -10.46 -15.34
C ARG A 89 6.80 -11.90 -14.86
N THR A 90 5.61 -12.47 -14.89
CA THR A 90 5.40 -13.89 -14.55
C THR A 90 5.34 -14.70 -15.84
N SER A 91 6.09 -15.81 -15.87
CA SER A 91 5.96 -16.84 -16.90
C SER A 91 5.62 -18.16 -16.25
N ALA A 92 4.56 -18.82 -16.71
CA ALA A 92 4.27 -20.19 -16.33
C ALA A 92 4.84 -21.12 -17.41
N LEU A 93 5.55 -22.17 -16.99
CA LEU A 93 5.74 -23.32 -17.87
C LEU A 93 4.39 -24.03 -18.02
N PRO A 94 4.08 -24.61 -19.19
CA PRO A 94 2.92 -25.47 -19.32
C PRO A 94 2.97 -26.55 -18.23
N PRO A 95 1.84 -26.92 -17.61
CA PRO A 95 1.85 -27.96 -16.61
C PRO A 95 2.40 -29.25 -17.25
N GLU A 96 3.46 -29.81 -16.68
CA GLU A 96 3.81 -31.20 -16.96
C GLU A 96 2.61 -32.03 -16.52
N ASN A 97 1.99 -32.77 -17.44
CA ASN A 97 0.90 -33.67 -17.10
C ASN A 97 1.47 -35.06 -16.81
N PRO A 98 1.73 -35.44 -15.54
CA PRO A 98 2.17 -36.79 -15.20
C PRO A 98 1.08 -37.86 -15.45
N PHE A 99 -0.17 -37.44 -15.72
CA PHE A 99 -1.31 -38.32 -15.94
C PHE A 99 -2.10 -37.90 -17.21
N PRO A 100 -1.59 -38.20 -18.41
CA PRO A 100 -2.37 -37.97 -19.64
C PRO A 100 -3.68 -38.75 -19.57
N CYS A 101 -4.81 -38.04 -19.66
CA CYS A 101 -6.13 -38.66 -19.81
C CYS A 101 -6.08 -39.57 -21.04
N ARG A 102 -6.14 -40.89 -20.84
CA ARG A 102 -6.30 -41.84 -21.95
C ARG A 102 -7.75 -41.80 -22.38
N GLY A 103 -8.01 -41.26 -23.57
CA GLY A 103 -9.35 -41.24 -24.16
C GLY A 103 -9.93 -42.65 -24.27
N SER A 104 -11.20 -42.78 -23.88
CA SER A 104 -12.07 -43.96 -24.07
C SER A 104 -12.61 -44.05 -25.48
#